data_AF-A0A448WC70-F1
#
_entry.id   AF-A0A448WC70-F1
#
_cell.length_a   1.000
_cell.length_b   1.000
_cell.length_c   1.000
_cell.angle_alpha   90.00
_cell.angle_beta   90.00
_cell.angle_gamma   90.00
#
_symmetry.space_group_name_H-M   'P 1'
#
loop_
_entity.id
_entity.type
_entity.pdbx_description
1 polymer ?
#
loop_
_entity_poly.entity_id
_entity_poly.type
_entity_poly.pdbx_seq_one_letter_code
_entity_poly.pdbx_strand_id
1 'polypeptide(L)'
;MQILFHLSNRPDLEFRLNLFCCTRLNDYFDAQLCFHKPQVTDVVLNLSEGRFSPALIGLPARGPLFLLRNSRFLFRTPTRLVSVYDPRCGHFLIAPFCTSTCHTFDIASLEKACQIDLRRFSTTPNQEPDHFYDLLRLTGRLFRCTPNFLRDYFPSGRNLTFQFIRSDQYFVSTGQTKTGWVALSDEADSASRKEGEFLALLPSTC
;
A
#
# COMPACT_ATOMS: atom_id res chain seq x y z
N MET A 1 -8.86 4.69 21.68
CA MET A 1 -8.18 3.41 21.98
C MET A 1 -9.14 2.24 21.80
N GLN A 2 -9.65 2.01 20.58
CA GLN A 2 -10.71 1.01 20.31
C GLN A 2 -10.18 -0.43 20.21
N ILE A 3 -8.91 -0.62 19.79
CA ILE A 3 -8.31 -1.95 19.62
C ILE A 3 -8.19 -2.68 20.96
N LEU A 4 -7.58 -2.05 21.98
CA LEU A 4 -7.46 -2.64 23.31
C LEU A 4 -8.83 -2.94 23.92
N PHE A 5 -9.79 -2.02 23.78
CA PHE A 5 -11.17 -2.27 24.21
C PHE A 5 -11.79 -3.48 23.50
N HIS A 6 -11.59 -3.64 22.20
CA HIS A 6 -12.08 -4.80 21.47
C HIS A 6 -11.44 -6.11 21.98
N LEU A 7 -10.12 -6.12 22.17
CA LEU A 7 -9.39 -7.30 22.66
C LEU A 7 -9.80 -7.66 24.10
N SER A 8 -9.92 -6.68 24.99
CA SER A 8 -10.33 -6.90 26.40
C SER A 8 -11.76 -7.44 26.53
N ASN A 9 -12.62 -7.23 25.53
CA ASN A 9 -14.01 -7.71 25.53
C ASN A 9 -14.19 -9.05 24.78
N ARG A 10 -13.10 -9.75 24.45
CA ARG A 10 -13.12 -11.07 23.81
C ARG A 10 -12.80 -12.15 24.85
N PRO A 11 -13.81 -12.74 25.52
CA PRO A 11 -13.59 -13.73 26.58
C PRO A 11 -12.97 -15.04 26.06
N ASP A 12 -13.04 -15.27 24.74
CA ASP A 12 -12.42 -16.39 24.03
C ASP A 12 -10.92 -16.18 23.74
N LEU A 13 -10.37 -15.00 24.05
CA LEU A 13 -9.01 -14.62 23.73
C LEU A 13 -8.22 -14.31 25.00
N GLU A 14 -7.21 -15.13 25.29
CA GLU A 14 -6.15 -14.75 26.21
C GLU A 14 -5.01 -14.08 25.43
N PHE A 15 -4.59 -12.90 25.87
CA PHE A 15 -3.47 -12.19 25.24
C PHE A 15 -2.61 -11.47 26.28
N ARG A 16 -1.31 -11.34 25.98
CA ARG A 16 -0.36 -10.55 26.76
C ARG A 16 0.08 -9.33 25.97
N LEU A 17 -0.11 -8.14 26.54
CA LEU A 17 0.38 -6.91 25.96
C LEU A 17 1.89 -6.78 26.17
N ASN A 18 2.68 -7.04 25.12
CA ASN A 18 4.15 -6.97 25.20
C ASN A 18 4.72 -5.60 24.81
N LEU A 19 4.08 -4.89 23.88
CA LEU A 19 4.51 -3.57 23.40
C LEU A 19 3.31 -2.65 23.26
N PHE A 20 3.40 -1.44 23.82
CA PHE A 20 2.39 -0.40 23.70
C PHE A 20 3.05 0.96 23.50
N CYS A 21 3.13 1.39 22.23
CA CYS A 21 3.71 2.67 21.83
C CYS A 21 2.79 3.33 20.79
N CYS A 22 1.71 3.97 21.24
CA CYS A 22 0.78 4.67 20.36
C CYS A 22 0.25 5.95 21.01
N THR A 23 -0.36 6.83 20.23
CA THR A 23 -0.89 8.12 20.69
C THR A 23 0.19 8.95 21.39
N ARG A 24 -0.02 9.38 22.63
CA ARG A 24 0.93 10.20 23.41
C ARG A 24 2.29 9.52 23.64
N LEU A 25 2.33 8.19 23.69
CA LEU A 25 3.59 7.45 23.88
C LEU A 25 4.44 7.41 22.61
N ASN A 26 3.85 7.74 21.46
CA ASN A 26 4.54 7.82 20.18
C ASN A 26 4.55 9.26 19.65
N ASP A 27 4.35 10.26 20.50
CA ASP A 27 4.20 11.67 20.08
C ASP A 27 5.51 12.44 20.30
N TYR A 28 5.81 13.35 19.37
CA TYR A 28 6.91 14.30 19.46
C TYR A 28 6.50 15.65 18.88
N PHE A 29 6.79 16.73 19.61
CA PHE A 29 6.56 18.09 19.12
C PHE A 29 7.78 18.61 18.35
N ASP A 30 7.58 18.88 17.05
CA ASP A 30 8.58 19.47 16.20
C ASP A 30 8.54 21.01 16.34
N ALA A 31 9.49 21.57 17.10
CA ALA A 31 9.52 23.01 17.37
C ALA A 31 9.84 23.86 16.14
N GLN A 32 10.47 23.31 15.10
CA GLN A 32 10.78 24.03 13.87
C GLN A 32 9.54 24.18 13.00
N LEU A 33 8.74 23.12 12.94
CA LEU A 33 7.52 23.12 12.14
C LEU A 33 6.26 23.48 12.92
N CYS A 34 6.37 23.61 14.25
CA CYS A 34 5.29 23.95 15.18
C CYS A 34 4.10 22.98 15.15
N PHE A 35 4.35 21.67 15.01
CA PHE A 35 3.29 20.66 15.10
C PHE A 35 3.78 19.31 15.66
N HIS A 36 2.84 18.51 16.15
CA HIS A 36 3.07 17.16 16.67
C HIS A 36 3.30 16.16 15.55
N LYS A 37 4.19 15.19 15.73
CA LYS A 37 4.50 14.11 14.79
C LYS A 37 4.66 12.78 15.53
N PRO A 38 4.42 11.64 14.86
CA PRO A 38 4.80 10.35 15.40
C PRO A 38 6.33 10.20 15.50
N GLN A 39 6.83 9.65 16.60
CA GLN A 39 8.25 9.27 16.76
C GLN A 39 8.61 8.03 15.94
N VAL A 40 7.70 7.05 15.90
CA VAL A 40 7.82 5.79 15.16
C VAL A 40 6.71 5.75 14.12
N THR A 41 7.09 5.73 12.84
CA THR A 41 6.16 5.65 11.70
C THR A 41 6.04 4.24 11.15
N ASP A 42 7.16 3.51 11.07
CA ASP A 42 7.20 2.14 10.60
C ASP A 42 7.88 1.20 11.61
N VAL A 43 7.47 -0.06 11.61
CA VAL A 43 8.01 -1.11 12.47
C VAL A 43 8.17 -2.39 11.67
N VAL A 44 9.28 -3.10 11.86
CA VAL A 44 9.50 -4.45 11.33
C VAL A 44 9.48 -5.48 12.45
N LEU A 45 8.96 -6.68 12.15
CA LEU A 45 8.99 -7.84 13.04
C LEU A 45 9.97 -8.88 12.49
N ASN A 46 11.00 -9.19 13.25
CA ASN A 46 11.83 -10.36 12.99
C ASN A 46 11.06 -11.61 13.45
N LEU A 47 10.62 -12.44 12.51
CA LEU A 47 9.81 -13.63 12.82
C LEU A 47 10.59 -14.72 13.58
N SER A 48 11.91 -14.84 13.38
CA SER A 48 12.70 -15.86 14.11
C SER A 48 13.00 -15.44 15.54
N GLU A 49 13.11 -14.13 15.80
CA GLU A 49 13.43 -13.59 17.12
C GLU A 49 12.19 -13.12 17.90
N GLY A 50 11.06 -12.91 17.23
CA GLY A 50 9.87 -12.32 17.83
C GLY A 50 10.08 -10.86 18.29
N ARG A 51 11.03 -10.13 17.68
CA ARG A 51 11.42 -8.78 18.08
C ARG A 51 10.93 -7.72 17.09
N PHE A 52 10.40 -6.64 17.64
CA PHE A 52 10.01 -5.45 16.90
C PHE A 52 11.13 -4.41 16.93
N SER A 53 11.40 -3.80 15.77
CA SER A 53 12.36 -2.71 15.64
C SER A 53 11.74 -1.56 14.84
N PRO A 54 11.96 -0.29 15.23
CA PRO A 54 11.65 0.85 14.37
C PRO A 54 12.38 0.72 13.03
N ALA A 55 11.71 1.12 11.95
CA ALA A 55 12.27 1.08 10.62
C ALA A 55 11.86 2.31 9.82
N LEU A 56 12.50 2.50 8.67
CA LEU A 56 12.03 3.37 7.60
C LEU A 56 11.84 2.47 6.37
N ILE A 57 10.59 2.28 5.95
CA ILE A 57 10.27 1.35 4.86
C ILE A 57 10.07 2.15 3.56
N GLY A 58 11.14 2.20 2.77
CA GLY A 58 11.13 2.80 1.43
C GLY A 58 10.16 2.08 0.49
N LEU A 59 9.69 2.78 -0.55
CA LEU A 59 8.71 2.27 -1.51
C LEU A 59 9.06 0.90 -2.12
N PRO A 60 10.32 0.60 -2.52
CA PRO A 60 10.69 -0.71 -3.07
C PRO A 60 10.45 -1.87 -2.09
N ALA A 61 10.58 -1.62 -0.79
CA ALA A 61 10.39 -2.63 0.25
C ALA A 61 8.91 -2.89 0.59
N ARG A 62 7.96 -2.12 0.02
CA ARG A 62 6.52 -2.25 0.31
C ARG A 62 5.83 -3.39 -0.45
N GLY A 63 6.58 -4.15 -1.22
CA GLY A 63 6.12 -5.32 -1.98
C GLY A 63 5.47 -4.95 -3.32
N PRO A 64 4.95 -5.95 -4.05
CA PRO A 64 4.58 -5.79 -5.44
C PRO A 64 3.33 -4.93 -5.59
N LEU A 65 3.28 -4.14 -6.67
CA LEU A 65 2.13 -3.34 -7.08
C LEU A 65 1.56 -2.47 -5.95
N PHE A 66 2.46 -1.75 -5.27
CA PHE A 66 2.12 -0.93 -4.11
C PHE A 66 0.95 0.05 -4.40
N LEU A 67 0.99 0.81 -5.49
CA LEU A 67 -0.07 1.77 -5.84
C LEU A 67 -1.41 1.07 -6.10
N LEU A 68 -1.37 -0.08 -6.79
CA LEU A 68 -2.56 -0.89 -7.01
C LEU A 68 -3.19 -1.26 -5.67
N ARG A 69 -2.40 -1.86 -4.76
CA ARG A 69 -2.90 -2.28 -3.44
C ARG A 69 -3.43 -1.11 -2.61
N ASN A 70 -2.75 0.03 -2.63
CA ASN A 70 -3.17 1.21 -1.87
C ASN A 70 -4.43 1.86 -2.43
N SER A 71 -4.63 1.80 -3.75
CA SER A 71 -5.82 2.35 -4.38
C SER A 71 -7.13 1.72 -3.87
N ARG A 72 -7.07 0.49 -3.34
CA ARG A 72 -8.19 -0.18 -2.67
C ARG A 72 -8.84 0.68 -1.56
N PHE A 73 -8.04 1.49 -0.87
CA PHE A 73 -8.51 2.34 0.23
C PHE A 73 -9.08 3.68 -0.22
N LEU A 74 -8.96 4.03 -1.50
CA LEU A 74 -9.54 5.26 -2.07
C LEU A 74 -11.02 5.10 -2.44
N PHE A 75 -11.53 3.87 -2.50
CA PHE A 75 -12.93 3.63 -2.77
C PHE A 75 -13.79 3.96 -1.53
N ARG A 76 -14.89 4.67 -1.74
CA ARG A 76 -15.82 5.12 -0.68
C ARG A 76 -16.67 3.99 -0.05
N THR A 77 -16.28 2.74 -0.23
CA THR A 77 -16.95 1.59 0.39
C THR A 77 -16.16 1.11 1.61
N PRO A 78 -16.84 0.59 2.65
CA PRO A 78 -16.14 0.13 3.85
C PRO A 78 -15.10 -0.92 3.47
N THR A 79 -13.83 -0.52 3.54
CA THR A 79 -12.73 -1.40 3.17
C THR A 79 -12.60 -2.46 4.25
N ARG A 80 -12.88 -3.72 3.91
CA ARG A 80 -12.62 -4.84 4.80
C ARG A 80 -11.12 -5.11 4.84
N LEU A 81 -10.60 -5.38 6.04
CA LEU A 81 -9.27 -5.97 6.20
C LEU A 81 -9.20 -7.27 5.41
N VAL A 82 -8.14 -7.45 4.64
CA VAL A 82 -7.92 -8.64 3.81
C VAL A 82 -6.59 -9.28 4.15
N SER A 83 -6.57 -10.61 4.22
CA SER A 83 -5.31 -11.35 4.24
C SER A 83 -4.68 -11.29 2.85
N VAL A 84 -3.39 -10.95 2.81
CA VAL A 84 -2.61 -10.78 1.56
C VAL A 84 -1.51 -11.82 1.41
N TYR A 85 -1.40 -12.78 2.34
CA TYR A 85 -0.34 -13.79 2.32
C TYR A 85 -0.90 -15.15 2.70
N ASP A 86 -0.60 -16.16 1.87
CA ASP A 86 -0.85 -17.56 2.18
C ASP A 86 0.46 -18.22 2.64
N PRO A 87 0.63 -18.47 3.96
CA PRO A 87 1.87 -19.03 4.50
C PRO A 87 2.09 -20.49 4.10
N ARG A 88 1.04 -21.21 3.66
CA ARG A 88 1.18 -22.62 3.24
C ARG A 88 1.89 -22.74 1.90
N CYS A 89 1.61 -21.80 1.01
CA CYS A 89 2.15 -21.75 -0.35
C CYS A 89 3.31 -20.77 -0.49
N GLY A 90 3.51 -19.89 0.51
CA GLY A 90 4.47 -18.79 0.42
C GLY A 90 4.07 -17.70 -0.58
N HIS A 91 2.78 -17.59 -0.89
CA HIS A 91 2.27 -16.70 -1.94
C HIS A 91 1.72 -15.39 -1.36
N PHE A 92 2.07 -14.29 -2.00
CA PHE A 92 1.45 -13.00 -1.80
C PHE A 92 0.26 -12.84 -2.76
N LEU A 93 -0.89 -12.44 -2.24
CA LEU A 93 -2.16 -12.41 -2.95
C LEU A 93 -2.74 -10.99 -2.96
N ILE A 94 -3.10 -10.51 -4.15
CA ILE A 94 -3.92 -9.32 -4.31
C ILE A 94 -5.27 -9.78 -4.82
N ALA A 95 -6.28 -9.75 -3.94
CA ALA A 95 -7.65 -10.07 -4.32
C ALA A 95 -8.25 -8.93 -5.16
N PRO A 96 -9.15 -9.24 -6.12
CA PRO A 96 -9.89 -8.22 -6.85
C PRO A 96 -10.58 -7.25 -5.89
N PHE A 97 -10.52 -5.98 -6.25
CA PHE A 97 -11.25 -4.92 -5.58
C PHE A 97 -11.69 -3.93 -6.66
N CYS A 98 -12.95 -3.52 -6.62
CA CYS A 98 -13.46 -2.30 -7.22
C CYS A 98 -14.96 -2.31 -6.98
N THR A 99 -15.49 -1.12 -6.75
CA THR A 99 -16.91 -0.86 -6.69
C THR A 99 -17.16 0.20 -7.75
N SER A 100 -17.92 -0.14 -8.79
CA SER A 100 -18.44 0.70 -9.88
C SER A 100 -17.46 1.55 -10.73
N THR A 101 -17.86 1.78 -11.98
CA THR A 101 -17.15 2.62 -12.98
C THR A 101 -17.16 4.12 -12.65
N CYS A 102 -18.10 4.60 -11.83
CA CYS A 102 -18.11 6.00 -11.40
C CYS A 102 -16.92 6.33 -10.49
N HIS A 103 -16.53 5.41 -9.60
CA HIS A 103 -15.42 5.63 -8.69
C HIS A 103 -14.05 5.61 -9.39
N THR A 104 -13.92 4.90 -10.51
CA THR A 104 -12.67 4.90 -11.27
C THR A 104 -12.36 6.25 -11.91
N PHE A 105 -13.39 7.01 -12.34
CA PHE A 105 -13.20 8.35 -12.90
C PHE A 105 -12.80 9.36 -11.81
N ASP A 106 -13.45 9.28 -10.64
CA ASP A 106 -13.10 10.14 -9.49
C ASP A 106 -11.64 9.93 -9.06
N ILE A 107 -11.18 8.69 -9.00
CA ILE A 107 -9.77 8.38 -8.68
C ILE A 107 -8.84 8.87 -9.79
N ALA A 108 -9.20 8.69 -11.07
CA ALA A 108 -8.38 9.18 -12.18
C ALA A 108 -8.16 10.69 -12.14
N SER A 109 -9.12 11.47 -11.62
CA SER A 109 -9.00 12.92 -11.49
C SER A 109 -7.85 13.37 -10.56
N LEU A 110 -7.36 12.48 -9.68
CA LEU A 110 -6.28 12.79 -8.74
C LEU A 110 -4.95 13.08 -9.42
N GLU A 111 -4.71 12.56 -10.64
CA GLU A 111 -3.46 12.79 -11.39
C GLU A 111 -3.18 14.29 -11.58
N LYS A 112 -4.23 15.09 -11.79
CA LYS A 112 -4.15 16.52 -12.06
C LYS A 112 -4.56 17.39 -10.87
N ALA A 113 -4.87 16.78 -9.72
CA ALA A 113 -5.34 17.52 -8.55
C ALA A 113 -4.21 18.33 -7.92
N CYS A 114 -4.54 19.55 -7.50
CA CYS A 114 -3.59 20.39 -6.77
C CYS A 114 -3.42 19.86 -5.34
N GLN A 115 -2.30 20.22 -4.69
CA GLN A 115 -2.02 19.71 -3.35
C GLN A 115 -3.10 20.09 -2.32
N ILE A 116 -3.71 21.27 -2.47
CA ILE A 116 -4.80 21.73 -1.59
C ILE A 116 -5.98 20.75 -1.63
N ASP A 117 -6.36 20.29 -2.83
CA ASP A 117 -7.42 19.30 -2.99
C ASP A 117 -7.01 17.93 -2.44
N LEU A 118 -5.75 17.55 -2.62
CA LEU A 118 -5.26 16.25 -2.17
C LEU A 118 -5.16 16.13 -0.64
N ARG A 119 -5.04 17.26 0.09
CA ARG A 119 -5.03 17.27 1.56
C ARG A 119 -6.25 16.59 2.18
N ARG A 120 -7.41 16.61 1.49
CA ARG A 120 -8.64 15.96 1.98
C ARG A 120 -8.56 14.43 2.05
N PHE A 121 -7.54 13.83 1.45
CA PHE A 121 -7.29 12.38 1.48
C PHE A 121 -6.38 11.96 2.64
N SER A 122 -5.88 12.90 3.43
CA SER A 122 -5.10 12.63 4.64
C SER A 122 -5.92 12.93 5.90
N THR A 123 -5.75 12.09 6.92
CA THR A 123 -6.27 12.36 8.27
C THR A 123 -5.38 13.33 9.05
N THR A 124 -4.13 13.50 8.64
CA THR A 124 -3.09 14.30 9.30
C THR A 124 -2.22 15.03 8.27
N PRO A 125 -2.76 15.98 7.49
CA PRO A 125 -2.11 16.47 6.27
C PRO A 125 -0.73 17.13 6.45
N ASN A 126 -0.46 17.65 7.65
CA ASN A 126 0.83 18.28 8.00
C ASN A 126 1.89 17.24 8.41
N GLN A 127 1.50 15.99 8.68
CA GLN A 127 2.38 14.92 9.15
C GLN A 127 2.69 13.90 8.03
N GLU A 128 2.11 14.06 6.84
CA GLU A 128 2.34 13.14 5.73
C GLU A 128 3.78 13.22 5.22
N PRO A 129 4.36 12.10 4.74
CA PRO A 129 5.68 12.12 4.12
C PRO A 129 5.65 12.87 2.79
N ASP A 130 6.80 13.38 2.36
CA ASP A 130 6.93 14.23 1.16
C ASP A 130 6.30 13.61 -0.10
N HIS A 131 6.44 12.28 -0.26
CA HIS A 131 5.95 11.52 -1.41
C HIS A 131 4.46 11.17 -1.35
N PHE A 132 3.73 11.50 -0.28
CA PHE A 132 2.31 11.12 -0.12
C PHE A 132 1.43 11.63 -1.25
N TYR A 133 1.55 12.92 -1.59
CA TYR A 133 0.72 13.55 -2.62
C TYR A 133 1.09 13.08 -4.03
N ASP A 134 2.35 12.74 -4.26
CA ASP A 134 2.80 12.20 -5.54
C ASP A 134 2.29 10.77 -5.74
N LEU A 135 2.27 9.95 -4.69
CA LEU A 135 1.62 8.64 -4.74
C LEU A 135 0.12 8.73 -5.08
N LEU A 136 -0.59 9.75 -4.59
CA LEU A 136 -2.00 9.98 -4.95
C LEU A 136 -2.14 10.32 -6.43
N ARG A 137 -1.26 11.17 -6.98
CA ARG A 137 -1.25 11.50 -8.41
C ARG A 137 -0.91 10.30 -9.28
N LEU A 138 0.10 9.52 -8.89
CA LEU A 138 0.47 8.28 -9.57
C LEU A 138 -0.68 7.27 -9.54
N THR A 139 -1.44 7.21 -8.44
CA THR A 139 -2.67 6.42 -8.36
C THR A 139 -3.74 6.95 -9.32
N GLY A 140 -3.90 8.26 -9.46
CA GLY A 140 -4.78 8.83 -10.48
C GLY A 140 -4.35 8.43 -11.91
N ARG A 141 -3.05 8.54 -12.22
CA ARG A 141 -2.48 8.10 -13.51
C ARG A 141 -2.78 6.63 -13.79
N LEU A 142 -2.60 5.77 -12.78
CA LEU A 142 -2.92 4.36 -12.86
C LEU A 142 -4.37 4.16 -13.33
N PHE A 143 -5.34 4.81 -12.69
CA PHE A 143 -6.76 4.65 -13.04
C PHE A 143 -7.13 5.27 -14.37
N ARG A 144 -6.52 6.40 -14.77
CA ARG A 144 -6.68 6.96 -16.12
C ARG A 144 -6.23 5.97 -17.19
N CYS A 145 -5.08 5.32 -16.95
CA CYS A 145 -4.48 4.37 -17.88
C CYS A 145 -5.21 3.02 -17.92
N THR A 146 -5.99 2.68 -16.89
CA THR A 146 -6.72 1.42 -16.80
C THR A 146 -8.22 1.66 -16.63
N PRO A 147 -8.91 2.19 -17.66
CA PRO A 147 -10.33 2.53 -17.56
C PRO A 147 -11.22 1.30 -17.31
N ASN A 148 -10.75 0.10 -17.70
CA ASN A 148 -11.41 -1.18 -17.42
C ASN A 148 -10.68 -1.95 -16.31
N PHE A 149 -10.36 -1.26 -15.21
CA PHE A 149 -9.53 -1.72 -14.10
C PHE A 149 -9.69 -3.20 -13.73
N LEU A 150 -10.92 -3.65 -13.43
CA LEU A 150 -11.18 -5.04 -13.05
C LEU A 150 -10.81 -6.03 -14.15
N ARG A 151 -11.17 -5.73 -15.41
CA ARG A 151 -10.87 -6.61 -16.55
C ARG A 151 -9.37 -6.62 -16.86
N ASP A 152 -8.70 -5.51 -16.60
CA ASP A 152 -7.30 -5.34 -16.96
C ASP A 152 -6.35 -5.94 -15.93
N TYR A 153 -6.64 -5.77 -14.65
CA TYR A 153 -5.84 -6.31 -13.54
C TYR A 153 -6.31 -7.64 -12.99
N PHE A 154 -7.61 -7.92 -13.04
CA PHE A 154 -8.20 -9.13 -12.47
C PHE A 154 -9.04 -9.85 -13.53
N PRO A 155 -8.43 -10.30 -14.64
CA PRO A 155 -9.14 -11.05 -15.65
C PRO A 155 -9.82 -12.27 -15.01
N SER A 156 -11.10 -12.46 -15.32
CA SER A 156 -11.93 -13.52 -14.73
C SER A 156 -12.14 -13.43 -13.21
N GLY A 157 -11.86 -12.27 -12.58
CA GLY A 157 -12.09 -12.06 -11.15
C GLY A 157 -11.18 -12.88 -10.23
N ARG A 158 -10.00 -13.28 -10.70
CA ARG A 158 -9.04 -14.07 -9.93
C ARG A 158 -8.02 -13.19 -9.22
N ASN A 159 -7.42 -13.71 -8.15
CA ASN A 159 -6.34 -13.03 -7.44
C ASN A 159 -5.09 -12.90 -8.33
N LEU A 160 -4.39 -11.78 -8.21
CA LEU A 160 -2.99 -11.72 -8.62
C LEU A 160 -2.16 -12.44 -7.57
N THR A 161 -1.25 -13.30 -8.02
CA THR A 161 -0.43 -14.16 -7.15
C THR A 161 1.04 -13.88 -7.42
N PHE A 162 1.80 -13.68 -6.35
CA PHE A 162 3.23 -13.42 -6.41
C PHE A 162 3.97 -14.38 -5.47
N GLN A 163 5.16 -14.80 -5.89
CA GLN A 163 6.08 -15.57 -5.07
C GLN A 163 7.32 -14.72 -4.78
N PHE A 164 7.77 -14.73 -3.53
CA PHE A 164 8.99 -14.06 -3.14
C PHE A 164 10.21 -14.93 -3.43
N ILE A 165 11.12 -14.44 -4.27
CA ILE A 165 12.37 -15.07 -4.62
C ILE A 165 13.45 -14.59 -3.65
N ARG A 166 13.80 -15.45 -2.69
CA ARG A 166 14.72 -15.09 -1.60
C ARG A 166 16.14 -14.76 -2.06
N SER A 167 16.65 -15.46 -3.08
CA SER A 167 18.03 -15.27 -3.59
C SER A 167 18.29 -13.84 -4.03
N ASP A 168 17.25 -13.20 -4.55
CA ASP A 168 17.33 -11.94 -5.26
C ASP A 168 16.45 -10.84 -4.64
N GLN A 169 15.76 -11.19 -3.54
CA GLN A 169 14.92 -10.32 -2.73
C GLN A 169 13.82 -9.58 -3.50
N TYR A 170 13.12 -10.27 -4.40
CA TYR A 170 12.03 -9.66 -5.18
C TYR A 170 10.82 -10.59 -5.34
N PHE A 171 9.68 -10.01 -5.74
CA PHE A 171 8.47 -10.75 -6.03
C PHE A 171 8.35 -11.03 -7.54
N VAL A 172 7.96 -12.26 -7.88
CA VAL A 172 7.65 -12.68 -9.26
C VAL A 172 6.16 -13.00 -9.36
N SER A 173 5.50 -12.52 -10.41
CA SER A 173 4.11 -12.93 -10.70
C SER A 173 4.08 -14.40 -11.12
N THR A 174 3.26 -15.20 -10.46
CA THR A 174 3.09 -16.64 -10.79
C THR A 174 1.87 -16.90 -11.68
N GLY A 175 1.15 -15.84 -12.09
CA GLY A 175 0.00 -15.89 -13.00
C GLY A 175 0.27 -15.13 -14.31
N GLN A 176 -0.66 -15.25 -15.27
CA GLN A 176 -0.59 -14.52 -16.55
C GLN A 176 -0.59 -13.00 -16.32
N THR A 177 0.57 -12.38 -16.44
CA THR A 177 0.65 -10.94 -16.72
C THR A 177 0.31 -10.74 -18.19
N LYS A 178 -0.54 -9.74 -18.50
CA LYS A 178 -0.77 -9.35 -19.89
C LYS A 178 0.55 -8.85 -20.47
N THR A 179 0.94 -9.38 -21.63
CA THR A 179 2.05 -8.84 -22.44
C THR A 179 1.76 -7.39 -22.83
N GLY A 180 2.77 -6.52 -22.83
CA GLY A 180 2.63 -5.11 -23.23
C GLY A 180 2.29 -4.15 -22.09
N TRP A 181 2.61 -4.50 -20.84
CA TRP A 181 2.51 -3.58 -19.71
C TRP A 181 3.91 -3.11 -19.28
N VAL A 182 4.04 -1.84 -18.96
CA VAL A 182 5.29 -1.19 -18.49
C VAL A 182 5.16 -0.86 -17.02
N ALA A 183 6.26 -1.00 -16.29
CA ALA A 183 6.34 -0.62 -14.90
C ALA A 183 6.21 0.89 -14.67
N LEU A 184 5.33 1.27 -13.76
CA LEU A 184 5.36 2.60 -13.15
C LEU A 184 6.37 2.60 -12.00
N SER A 185 7.35 3.49 -12.07
CA SER A 185 8.41 3.68 -11.07
C SER A 185 8.49 5.14 -10.65
N ASP A 186 9.09 5.41 -9.49
CA ASP A 186 9.28 6.76 -8.93
C ASP A 186 10.37 7.62 -9.64
N GLU A 187 10.77 7.25 -10.87
CA GLU A 187 11.80 7.84 -11.77
C GLU A 187 13.31 7.60 -11.52
N ALA A 188 14.06 7.66 -12.64
CA ALA A 188 15.52 7.76 -12.86
C ALA A 188 16.47 6.58 -12.55
N ASP A 189 16.25 5.41 -13.15
CA ASP A 189 17.35 4.63 -13.77
C ASP A 189 16.78 3.34 -14.40
N SER A 190 17.06 3.15 -15.70
CA SER A 190 16.49 2.10 -16.54
C SER A 190 17.36 0.85 -16.66
N ALA A 191 18.52 0.80 -16.00
CA ALA A 191 19.57 -0.15 -16.36
C ALA A 191 19.67 -1.42 -15.48
N SER A 192 18.86 -1.61 -14.43
CA SER A 192 19.02 -2.78 -13.54
C SER A 192 17.75 -3.31 -12.87
N ARG A 193 16.57 -2.99 -13.40
CA ARG A 193 15.30 -3.31 -12.73
C ARG A 193 14.98 -4.80 -12.78
N LYS A 194 15.04 -5.47 -11.63
CA LYS A 194 14.42 -6.79 -11.43
C LYS A 194 12.89 -6.61 -11.41
N GLU A 195 12.14 -7.62 -11.84
CA GLU A 195 10.67 -7.59 -12.04
C GLU A 195 9.82 -7.23 -10.78
N GLY A 196 10.43 -6.95 -9.62
CA GLY A 196 9.75 -6.72 -8.35
C GLY A 196 9.76 -5.29 -7.79
N GLU A 197 10.35 -4.31 -8.49
CA GLU A 197 10.48 -2.91 -7.99
C GLU A 197 9.35 -1.97 -8.42
N PHE A 198 8.27 -2.52 -9.00
CA PHE A 198 7.27 -1.71 -9.69
C PHE A 198 6.17 -1.22 -8.75
N LEU A 199 5.89 0.09 -8.79
CA LEU A 199 4.80 0.71 -8.03
C LEU A 199 3.43 0.28 -8.57
N ALA A 200 3.32 0.12 -9.89
CA ALA A 200 2.18 -0.46 -10.60
C ALA A 200 2.62 -0.94 -12.01
N LEU A 201 1.71 -1.57 -12.74
CA LEU A 201 1.88 -1.84 -14.17
C LEU A 201 0.93 -0.94 -14.97
N LEU A 202 1.35 -0.36 -16.07
CA LEU A 202 0.48 0.41 -16.98
C LEU A 202 0.47 -0.23 -18.37
N PRO A 203 -0.60 -0.09 -19.16
CA PRO A 203 -0.54 -0.45 -20.58
C PRO A 203 0.56 0.35 -21.28
N SER A 204 1.27 -0.24 -22.24
CA SER A 204 2.37 0.40 -22.98
C SER A 204 1.98 1.62 -23.82
N THR A 205 0.68 1.83 -24.03
CA THR A 205 0.12 2.97 -24.76
C THR A 205 -0.25 4.15 -23.85
N CYS A 206 0.20 4.09 -22.60
CA CYS A 206 0.14 5.16 -21.59
C CYS A 206 1.55 5.71 -21.29
#